data_AF-A0A8I1WB91-F1
#
_entry.id   AF-A0A8I1WB91-F1
#
_cell.length_a   1.000
_cell.length_b   1.000
_cell.length_c   1.000
_cell.angle_alpha   90.00
_cell.angle_beta   90.00
_cell.angle_gamma   90.00
#
_symmetry.space_group_name_H-M   'P 1'
#
loop_
_entity.id
_entity.type
_entity.pdbx_description
1 polymer ?
#
loop_
_entity_poly.entity_id
_entity_poly.type
_entity_poly.pdbx_seq_one_letter_code
_entity_poly.pdbx_strand_id
1 'polypeptide(L)' 'MTNDVALANEPAIQAIRISDKSLANLIADADQMLERPNPVIQKEWWQDFRAALLELQERRLEALKN' A
#
# COMPACT_ATOMS: atom_id res chain seq x y z
N MET A 1 26.82 -28.64 20.73
CA MET A 1 26.53 -29.11 19.35
C MET A 1 25.07 -28.75 19.10
N THR A 2 24.79 -27.48 18.77
CA THR A 2 24.61 -26.95 17.39
C THR A 2 23.60 -27.78 16.61
N ASN A 3 22.54 -27.25 16.01
CA ASN A 3 22.07 -25.88 15.80
C ASN A 3 20.68 -26.02 15.15
N ASP A 4 19.97 -24.90 15.06
CA ASP A 4 18.93 -24.66 14.06
C ASP A 4 17.63 -25.47 14.18
N VAL A 5 16.72 -24.94 15.01
CA VAL A 5 15.31 -24.86 14.61
C VAL A 5 15.28 -23.94 13.38
N ALA A 6 15.55 -24.52 12.21
CA ALA A 6 15.47 -23.83 10.95
C ALA A 6 14.04 -23.32 10.76
N LEU A 7 13.90 -22.01 10.88
CA LEU A 7 12.76 -21.20 10.48
C LEU A 7 12.60 -21.31 8.94
N ALA A 8 12.24 -22.50 8.45
CA ALA A 8 12.18 -22.78 7.03
C ALA A 8 10.76 -22.55 6.52
N ASN A 9 10.57 -21.30 6.08
CA ASN A 9 9.62 -20.88 5.05
C ASN A 9 8.14 -21.05 5.37
N GLU A 10 7.64 -20.06 6.11
CA GLU A 10 6.40 -19.38 5.74
C GLU A 10 6.32 -19.31 4.21
N PRO A 11 5.29 -19.87 3.53
CA PRO A 11 5.11 -19.57 2.13
C PRO A 11 4.96 -18.06 2.07
N ALA A 12 6.01 -17.45 1.53
CA ALA A 12 6.24 -16.03 1.45
C ALA A 12 4.91 -15.33 1.31
N ILE A 13 4.69 -14.33 2.17
CA ILE A 13 3.85 -13.17 1.91
C ILE A 13 3.89 -12.97 0.39
N GLN A 14 2.88 -13.48 -0.31
CA GLN A 14 2.65 -13.14 -1.70
C GLN A 14 2.19 -11.71 -1.54
N ALA A 15 3.16 -10.81 -1.35
CA ALA A 15 2.96 -9.40 -1.16
C ALA A 15 1.97 -9.05 -2.24
N ILE A 16 0.76 -8.68 -1.85
CA ILE A 16 -0.35 -8.43 -2.76
C ILE A 16 0.24 -7.49 -3.80
N ARG A 17 0.59 -8.02 -4.98
CA ARG A 17 1.41 -7.32 -5.97
C ARG A 17 0.47 -6.38 -6.68
N ILE A 18 0.16 -5.27 -6.02
CA ILE A 18 -0.55 -4.18 -6.64
C ILE A 18 0.39 -3.55 -7.67
N SER A 19 -0.02 -3.57 -8.93
CA SER A 19 0.72 -2.91 -10.02
C SER A 19 0.75 -1.40 -9.80
N ASP A 20 1.71 -0.68 -10.39
CA ASP A 20 1.75 0.78 -10.28
C ASP A 20 0.49 1.45 -10.89
N LYS A 21 -0.07 0.84 -11.94
CA LYS A 21 -1.35 1.26 -12.51
C LYS A 21 -2.49 1.11 -11.51
N SER A 22 -2.57 -0.03 -10.84
CA SER A 22 -3.59 -0.28 -9.81
C SER A 22 -3.40 0.65 -8.60
N LEU A 23 -2.16 0.94 -8.22
CA LEU A 23 -1.84 1.89 -7.15
C LEU A 23 -2.29 3.30 -7.51
N ALA A 24 -1.98 3.77 -8.72
CA ALA A 24 -2.44 5.08 -9.20
C ALA A 24 -3.98 5.19 -9.23
N ASN A 25 -4.67 4.11 -9.61
CA ASN A 25 -6.13 4.06 -9.59
C ASN A 25 -6.68 4.17 -8.15
N LEU A 26 -6.08 3.47 -7.17
CA LEU A 26 -6.53 3.56 -5.77
C LEU A 26 -6.33 4.97 -5.19
N ILE A 27 -5.27 5.66 -5.59
CA ILE A 27 -5.04 7.07 -5.18
C ILE A 27 -6.15 7.95 -5.76
N ALA A 28 -6.47 7.80 -7.05
CA ALA A 28 -7.54 8.54 -7.70
C ALA A 28 -8.93 8.25 -7.10
N ASP A 29 -9.20 7.00 -6.72
CA ASP A 29 -10.43 6.61 -6.05
C ASP A 29 -10.53 7.26 -4.65
N ALA A 30 -9.42 7.33 -3.91
CA ALA A 30 -9.36 8.04 -2.63
C ALA A 30 -9.57 9.55 -2.79
N ASP A 31 -8.98 10.17 -3.82
CA ASP A 31 -9.21 11.58 -4.17
C ASP A 31 -10.70 11.85 -4.42
N GLN A 32 -11.35 11.01 -5.23
CA GLN A 32 -12.79 11.13 -5.51
C GLN A 32 -13.66 11.00 -4.25
N MET A 33 -13.28 10.14 -3.29
CA MET A 33 -14.04 10.01 -2.03
C MET A 33 -13.86 11.24 -1.13
N LEU A 34 -12.69 11.87 -1.14
CA LEU A 34 -12.44 13.08 -0.35
C LEU A 34 -13.20 14.31 -0.87
N GLU A 35 -13.43 14.36 -2.18
CA GLU A 35 -14.22 15.41 -2.84
C GLU A 35 -15.73 15.26 -2.59
N ARG A 36 -16.20 14.07 -2.19
CA ARG A 36 -17.63 13.85 -1.95
C ARG A 36 -18.12 14.63 -0.73
N PRO A 37 -19.32 15.24 -0.81
CA PRO A 37 -19.91 15.94 0.33
C PRO A 37 -20.34 14.98 1.45
N ASN A 38 -20.69 13.73 1.11
CA ASN A 38 -21.02 12.68 2.06
C ASN A 38 -20.32 11.36 1.65
N PRO A 39 -19.03 11.17 2.01
CA PRO A 39 -18.32 9.94 1.73
C PRO A 39 -18.89 8.77 2.56
N VAL A 40 -18.78 7.55 2.03
CA VAL A 40 -19.31 6.33 2.68
C VAL A 40 -18.67 6.08 4.05
N ILE A 41 -17.41 6.50 4.21
CA ILE A 41 -16.63 6.45 5.46
C ILE A 41 -16.17 7.88 5.78
N GLN A 42 -15.85 8.13 7.04
CA GLN A 42 -15.30 9.40 7.54
C GLN A 42 -14.15 9.91 6.67
N LYS A 43 -14.11 11.23 6.44
CA LYS A 43 -13.06 11.87 5.62
C LYS A 43 -11.65 11.56 6.11
N GLU A 44 -11.45 11.53 7.42
CA GLU A 44 -10.18 11.22 8.07
C GLU A 44 -9.62 9.87 7.61
N TRP A 45 -10.47 8.85 7.52
CA TRP A 45 -10.06 7.53 7.04
C TRP A 45 -9.55 7.57 5.60
N TRP A 46 -10.24 8.30 4.72
CA TRP A 46 -9.81 8.46 3.32
C TRP A 46 -8.52 9.29 3.20
N GLN A 47 -8.28 10.23 4.12
CA GLN A 47 -7.04 11.00 4.17
C GLN A 47 -5.85 10.11 4.56
N ASP A 48 -6.01 9.31 5.62
CA ASP A 48 -4.98 8.37 6.09
C ASP A 48 -4.69 7.30 5.03
N PHE A 49 -5.74 6.78 4.39
CA PHE A 49 -5.60 5.82 3.30
C PHE A 49 -4.83 6.41 2.12
N ARG A 50 -5.18 7.62 1.69
CA ARG A 50 -4.48 8.33 0.61
C ARG A 50 -3.01 8.57 0.95
N ALA A 51 -2.71 8.98 2.18
CA ALA A 51 -1.33 9.20 2.63
C ALA A 51 -0.50 7.91 2.55
N ALA A 52 -1.04 6.79 3.02
CA ALA A 52 -0.35 5.50 2.95
C ALA A 52 -0.08 5.03 1.50
N LEU A 53 -0.99 5.30 0.57
CA LEU A 53 -0.79 4.97 -0.85
C LEU A 53 0.28 5.84 -1.52
N LEU A 54 0.37 7.13 -1.16
CA LEU A 54 1.40 8.03 -1.66
C LEU A 54 2.79 7.63 -1.13
N GLU A 55 2.91 7.33 0.16
CA GLU A 55 4.16 6.81 0.71
C GLU A 55 4.61 5.52 0.01
N LEU A 56 3.67 4.62 -0.30
CA LEU A 56 3.99 3.40 -1.04
C LEU A 56 4.48 3.72 -2.46
N GLN A 57 3.88 4.70 -3.14
CA GLN A 57 4.32 5.13 -4.46
C GLN A 57 5.73 5.73 -4.42
N GLU A 58 6.02 6.57 -3.44
CA GLU A 58 7.33 7.19 -3.25
C GLU A 58 8.42 6.15 -3.01
N ARG A 59 8.19 5.18 -2.11
CA ARG A 59 9.15 4.10 -1.83
C ARG A 59 9.45 3.25 -3.08
N ARG A 60 8.47 3.04 -3.96
CA ARG A 60 8.69 2.34 -5.24
C ARG A 60 9.54 3.16 -6.20
N LEU A 61 9.29 4.47 -6.27
CA LEU A 61 10.09 5.37 -7.10
C LEU A 61 11.54 5.46 -6.60
N GLU A 62 11.75 5.46 -5.28
CA GLU A 62 13.10 5.39 -4.69
C GLU A 62 13.79 4.06 -4.97
N ALA A 63 13.07 2.93 -4.84
CA ALA A 63 13.61 1.61 -5.14
C ALA A 63 14.03 1.43 -6.61
N LEU A 64 13.42 2.16 -7.55
CA LEU A 64 13.80 2.16 -8.97
C LEU A 64 15.00 3.05 -9.29
N LYS A 65 15.38 3.95 -8.37
CA LYS A 65 16.51 4.88 -8.54
C LYS A 65 17.83 4.32 -7.99
N ASN A 66 17.78 3.30 -7.13
CA ASN A 66 18.92 2.60 -6.55
C ASN A 66 19.27 1.34 -7.36
#